data_AF-A0A386C7L8-F1
#
_entry.id   AF-A0A386C7L8-F1
#
_cell.length_a   1.000
_cell.length_b   1.000
_cell.length_c   1.000
_cell.angle_alpha   90.00
_cell.angle_beta   90.00
_cell.angle_gamma   90.00
#
_symmetry.space_group_name_H-M   'P 1'
#
loop_
_entity.id
_entity.type
_entity.pdbx_description
1 polymer ?
#
loop_
_entity_poly.entity_id
_entity_poly.type
_entity_poly.pdbx_seq_one_letter_code
_entity_poly.pdbx_strand_id
1 'polypeptide(L)'
;MHLEPETGKASGEMVIDVPSGISGNGSRDKRMHKEILESQRYPEAVFTPDGVRGKIEAQGTSEIDVHGNFRIHGADHEITIHFQVQANGSQFTATGHFLIPYVKWGMKNPSNFLLKVDDKVEMDVRTEALEKR
;
A
#
# COMPACT_ATOMS: atom_id res chain seq x y z
N MET A 1 -6.69 8.53 -8.59
CA MET A 1 -6.87 7.18 -9.14
C MET A 1 -8.15 7.14 -9.95
N HIS A 2 -8.16 6.38 -11.03
CA HIS A 2 -9.32 6.14 -11.88
C HIS A 2 -9.55 4.63 -11.98
N LEU A 3 -10.80 4.19 -11.84
CA LEU A 3 -11.20 2.80 -11.92
C LEU A 3 -12.34 2.72 -12.95
N GLU A 4 -12.26 1.75 -13.84
CA GLU A 4 -13.29 1.42 -14.83
C GLU A 4 -13.83 0.02 -14.48
N PRO A 5 -14.84 -0.09 -13.60
CA PRO A 5 -15.34 -1.39 -13.13
C PRO A 5 -15.88 -2.27 -14.27
N GLU A 6 -16.47 -1.66 -15.30
CA GLU A 6 -17.05 -2.37 -16.44
C GLU A 6 -15.99 -3.12 -17.27
N THR A 7 -14.78 -2.55 -17.40
CA THR A 7 -13.68 -3.15 -18.16
C THR A 7 -12.60 -3.77 -17.27
N GLY A 8 -12.70 -3.58 -15.95
CA GLY A 8 -11.69 -3.98 -14.98
C GLY A 8 -10.38 -3.19 -15.07
N LYS A 9 -10.34 -2.05 -15.75
CA LYS A 9 -9.11 -1.24 -15.87
C LYS A 9 -8.96 -0.33 -14.66
N ALA A 10 -7.71 -0.13 -14.23
CA ALA A 10 -7.37 0.84 -13.21
C ALA A 10 -6.17 1.68 -13.67
N SER A 11 -6.08 2.93 -13.19
CA SER A 11 -4.95 3.81 -13.47
C SER A 11 -4.76 4.90 -12.41
N GLY A 12 -3.59 5.54 -12.45
CA GLY A 12 -3.14 6.54 -11.49
C GLY A 12 -2.05 5.99 -10.60
N GLU A 13 -1.71 6.73 -9.55
CA GLU A 13 -0.63 6.38 -8.62
C GLU A 13 -1.05 6.72 -7.19
N MET A 14 -0.56 5.92 -6.25
CA MET A 14 -0.53 6.24 -4.82
C MET A 14 0.94 6.37 -4.43
N VAL A 15 1.36 7.58 -4.09
CA VAL A 15 2.73 7.90 -3.69
C VAL A 15 2.79 8.02 -2.17
N ILE A 16 3.70 7.28 -1.55
CA ILE A 16 3.96 7.26 -0.12
C ILE A 16 5.31 7.96 0.13
N ASP A 17 5.29 8.98 0.98
CA ASP A 17 6.49 9.64 1.51
C ASP A 17 7.18 8.71 2.52
N VAL A 18 8.21 7.99 2.08
CA VAL A 18 8.91 6.99 2.91
C VAL A 18 9.50 7.62 4.17
N PRO A 19 10.16 8.81 4.12
CA PRO A 19 10.60 9.56 5.30
C PRO A 19 9.54 9.79 6.39
N SER A 20 8.24 9.79 6.07
CA SER A 20 7.18 10.05 7.06
C SER A 20 6.94 8.88 8.02
N GLY A 21 7.50 7.69 7.75
CA GLY A 21 7.31 6.49 8.56
C GLY A 21 7.87 6.65 9.98
N ILE A 22 7.06 6.36 11.00
CA ILE A 22 7.44 6.41 12.41
C ILE A 22 6.91 5.18 13.16
N SER A 23 7.71 4.66 14.09
CA SER A 23 7.39 3.51 14.94
C SER A 23 7.08 3.93 16.38
N GLY A 24 7.04 5.23 16.67
CA GLY A 24 6.94 5.77 18.04
C GLY A 24 8.24 5.62 18.85
N ASN A 25 9.36 5.27 18.22
CA ASN A 25 10.65 5.14 18.88
C ASN A 25 11.76 5.70 17.99
N GLY A 26 12.32 6.85 18.39
CA GLY A 26 13.27 7.58 17.54
C GLY A 26 14.55 6.81 17.15
N SER A 27 15.02 5.86 17.98
CA SER A 27 16.19 5.05 17.60
C SER A 27 15.83 3.96 16.58
N ARG A 28 14.62 3.38 16.68
CA ARG A 28 14.07 2.49 15.66
C ARG A 28 13.82 3.24 14.36
N ASP A 29 13.24 4.44 14.43
CA ASP A 29 12.96 5.28 13.27
C ASP A 29 14.25 5.62 12.52
N LYS A 30 15.28 6.09 13.23
CA LYS A 30 16.59 6.39 12.64
C LYS A 30 17.20 5.18 11.94
N ARG A 31 17.10 3.99 12.54
CA ARG A 31 17.64 2.75 11.96
C ARG A 31 16.82 2.30 10.75
N MET A 32 15.49 2.33 10.86
CA MET A 32 14.57 2.00 9.77
C MET A 32 14.87 2.86 8.54
N HIS A 33 14.90 4.18 8.70
CA HIS A 33 15.18 5.12 7.62
C HIS A 33 16.58 4.96 7.02
N LYS A 34 17.60 4.76 7.86
CA LYS A 34 18.99 4.71 7.40
C LYS A 34 19.39 3.37 6.78
N GLU A 35 18.92 2.26 7.34
CA GLU A 35 19.45 0.92 7.02
C GLU A 35 18.46 -0.01 6.32
N ILE A 36 17.15 0.24 6.45
CA ILE A 36 16.11 -0.71 6.01
C ILE A 36 15.34 -0.15 4.81
N LEU A 37 14.80 1.06 4.95
CA LEU A 37 14.08 1.78 3.91
C LEU A 37 15.01 2.64 3.03
N GLU A 38 16.22 2.95 3.53
CA GLU A 38 17.16 3.87 2.90
C GLU A 38 16.47 5.14 2.37
N SER A 39 15.63 5.77 3.20
CA SER A 39 14.63 6.76 2.77
C SER A 39 15.20 8.04 2.16
N GLN A 40 16.49 8.32 2.35
CA GLN A 40 17.17 9.40 1.63
C GLN A 40 17.47 9.03 0.16
N ARG A 41 17.72 7.75 -0.11
CA ARG A 41 18.01 7.20 -1.45
C ARG A 41 16.72 6.81 -2.17
N TYR A 42 15.74 6.31 -1.43
CA TYR A 42 14.41 5.92 -1.92
C TYR A 42 13.33 6.68 -1.14
N PRO A 43 13.10 7.97 -1.46
CA PRO A 43 12.18 8.81 -0.69
C PRO A 43 10.71 8.46 -0.92
N GLU A 44 10.41 7.72 -1.99
CA GLU A 44 9.04 7.38 -2.38
C GLU A 44 8.87 5.87 -2.52
N ALA A 45 7.73 5.37 -2.04
CA ALA A 45 7.16 4.11 -2.47
C ALA A 45 5.89 4.42 -3.28
N VAL A 46 5.67 3.71 -4.39
CA VAL A 46 4.59 4.03 -5.32
C VAL A 46 3.81 2.78 -5.69
N PHE A 47 2.49 2.80 -5.46
CA PHE A 47 1.57 1.80 -5.99
C PHE A 47 0.91 2.32 -7.27
N THR A 48 1.04 1.56 -8.35
CA THR A 48 0.45 1.87 -9.67
C THR A 48 -0.54 0.77 -10.03
N PRO A 49 -1.86 0.98 -9.82
CA PRO A 49 -2.87 0.00 -10.20
C PRO A 49 -3.02 -0.07 -11.71
N ASP A 50 -3.24 -1.27 -12.23
CA ASP A 50 -3.52 -1.53 -13.65
C ASP A 50 -4.81 -2.36 -13.86
N GLY A 51 -5.31 -3.01 -12.81
CA GLY A 51 -6.50 -3.86 -12.85
C GLY A 51 -7.32 -3.81 -11.58
N VAL A 52 -8.64 -3.92 -11.74
CA VAL A 52 -9.59 -4.09 -10.65
C VAL A 52 -10.55 -5.22 -10.96
N ARG A 53 -10.82 -6.08 -9.97
CA ARG A 53 -11.84 -7.14 -10.04
C ARG A 53 -12.85 -6.94 -8.91
N GLY A 54 -14.10 -7.24 -9.19
CA GLY A 54 -15.22 -6.99 -8.28
C GLY A 54 -16.09 -5.82 -8.77
N LYS A 55 -17.22 -5.63 -8.11
CA LYS A 55 -18.19 -4.58 -8.44
C LYS A 55 -18.35 -3.66 -7.24
N ILE A 56 -18.27 -2.36 -7.47
CA ILE A 56 -18.54 -1.34 -6.45
C ILE A 56 -19.99 -0.93 -6.62
N GLU A 57 -20.83 -1.20 -5.61
CA GLU A 57 -22.21 -0.73 -5.58
C GLU A 57 -22.25 0.75 -5.19
N ALA A 58 -23.25 1.49 -5.69
CA ALA A 58 -23.44 2.91 -5.35
C ALA A 58 -23.84 3.15 -3.88
N GLN A 59 -24.26 2.10 -3.18
CA GLN A 59 -24.62 2.14 -1.77
C GLN A 59 -24.27 0.81 -1.10
N GLY A 60 -23.79 0.87 0.14
CA GLY A 60 -23.51 -0.32 0.95
C GLY A 60 -22.06 -0.78 0.82
N THR A 61 -21.82 -2.03 1.19
CA THR A 61 -20.49 -2.63 1.24
C THR A 61 -20.23 -3.45 -0.02
N SER A 62 -19.04 -3.30 -0.58
CA SER A 62 -18.53 -4.11 -1.69
C SER A 62 -17.12 -4.60 -1.38
N GLU A 63 -16.70 -5.66 -2.05
CA GLU A 63 -15.33 -6.17 -2.00
C GLU A 63 -14.72 -6.09 -3.39
N ILE A 64 -13.49 -5.58 -3.48
CA ILE A 64 -12.74 -5.51 -4.73
C ILE A 64 -11.30 -5.97 -4.52
N ASP A 65 -10.71 -6.52 -5.56
CA ASP A 65 -9.28 -6.79 -5.66
C ASP A 65 -8.65 -5.78 -6.62
N VAL A 66 -7.65 -5.04 -6.14
CA VAL A 66 -6.90 -4.08 -6.96
C VAL A 66 -5.51 -4.65 -7.22
N HIS A 67 -5.24 -4.98 -8.48
CA HIS A 67 -3.96 -5.45 -8.96
C HIS A 67 -3.10 -4.26 -9.42
N GLY A 68 -1.80 -4.35 -9.19
CA GLY A 68 -0.86 -3.38 -9.69
C GLY A 68 0.57 -3.65 -9.26
N ASN A 69 1.43 -2.72 -9.63
CA ASN A 69 2.84 -2.77 -9.30
C ASN A 69 3.17 -1.83 -8.13
N PHE A 70 3.87 -2.35 -7.12
CA PHE A 70 4.34 -1.62 -5.96
C PHE A 70 5.86 -1.44 -6.02
N ARG A 71 6.28 -0.20 -6.26
CA ARG A 71 7.68 0.18 -6.27
C ARG A 71 8.10 0.61 -4.87
N ILE A 72 9.08 -0.07 -4.29
CA ILE A 72 9.66 0.29 -2.99
C ILE A 72 11.14 -0.06 -3.00
N HIS A 73 11.96 0.78 -2.36
CA HIS A 73 13.40 0.53 -2.23
C HIS A 73 14.12 0.31 -3.59
N GLY A 74 13.61 0.97 -4.65
CA GLY A 74 14.15 0.92 -6.01
C GLY A 74 13.79 -0.32 -6.83
N ALA A 75 12.91 -1.20 -6.32
CA ALA A 75 12.44 -2.39 -7.03
C ALA A 75 10.91 -2.40 -7.16
N ASP A 76 10.44 -3.03 -8.23
CA ASP A 76 9.03 -3.19 -8.58
C ASP A 76 8.52 -4.59 -8.17
N HIS A 77 7.35 -4.63 -7.55
CA HIS A 77 6.72 -5.86 -7.08
C HIS A 77 5.23 -5.89 -7.42
N GLU A 78 4.82 -6.90 -8.17
CA GLU A 78 3.40 -7.16 -8.45
C GLU A 78 2.68 -7.58 -7.16
N ILE A 79 1.58 -6.90 -6.86
CA ILE A 79 0.72 -7.20 -5.72
C ILE A 79 -0.76 -7.07 -6.10
N THR A 80 -1.60 -7.79 -5.37
CA THR A 80 -3.05 -7.58 -5.36
C THR A 80 -3.46 -7.21 -3.93
N ILE A 81 -4.12 -6.07 -3.77
CA ILE A 81 -4.65 -5.60 -2.50
C ILE A 81 -6.16 -5.84 -2.49
N HIS A 82 -6.63 -6.56 -1.47
CA HIS A 82 -8.04 -6.75 -1.23
C HIS A 82 -8.60 -5.55 -0.45
N PHE A 83 -9.67 -4.96 -0.95
CA PHE A 83 -10.33 -3.80 -0.35
C PHE A 83 -11.80 -4.11 -0.06
N GLN A 84 -12.23 -3.72 1.15
CA GLN A 84 -13.62 -3.49 1.45
C GLN A 84 -13.97 -2.03 1.14
N VAL A 85 -14.98 -1.80 0.31
CA VAL A 85 -15.45 -0.48 -0.09
C VAL A 85 -16.82 -0.22 0.51
N GLN A 86 -16.95 0.84 1.31
CA GLN A 86 -18.23 1.36 1.78
C GLN A 86 -18.64 2.55 0.91
N ALA A 87 -19.74 2.40 0.18
CA ALA A 87 -20.35 3.45 -0.62
C ALA A 87 -21.55 4.08 0.09
N ASN A 88 -21.66 5.40 -0.05
CA ASN A 88 -22.79 6.20 0.40
C ASN A 88 -23.09 7.29 -0.65
N GLY A 89 -23.82 6.91 -1.70
CA GLY A 89 -24.02 7.76 -2.87
C GLY A 89 -22.69 8.07 -3.57
N SER A 90 -22.30 9.34 -3.58
CA SER A 90 -21.07 9.79 -4.23
C SER A 90 -19.83 9.73 -3.33
N GLN A 91 -19.95 9.24 -2.09
CA GLN A 91 -18.84 9.11 -1.14
C GLN A 91 -18.44 7.64 -1.00
N PHE A 92 -17.15 7.37 -1.12
CA PHE A 92 -16.60 6.03 -1.04
C PHE A 92 -15.47 6.01 -0.01
N THR A 93 -15.51 5.04 0.89
CA THR A 93 -14.37 4.71 1.76
C THR A 93 -13.87 3.33 1.37
N ALA A 94 -12.60 3.19 1.04
CA ALA A 94 -11.98 1.89 0.83
C ALA A 94 -10.97 1.61 1.93
N THR A 95 -11.04 0.40 2.51
CA THR A 95 -10.10 -0.12 3.51
C THR A 95 -9.48 -1.40 3.01
N GLY A 96 -8.16 -1.46 3.01
CA GLY A 96 -7.39 -2.60 2.54
C GLY A 96 -6.39 -3.07 3.59
N HIS A 97 -6.17 -4.38 3.61
CA HIS A 97 -5.25 -5.05 4.52
C HIS A 97 -4.36 -5.99 3.69
N PHE A 98 -3.05 -5.82 3.76
CA PHE A 98 -2.11 -6.65 2.99
C PHE A 98 -0.76 -6.79 3.68
N LEU A 99 0.03 -7.77 3.22
CA LEU A 99 1.36 -8.04 3.74
C LEU A 99 2.43 -7.61 2.74
N ILE A 100 3.45 -6.92 3.23
CA ILE A 100 4.67 -6.60 2.49
C ILE A 100 5.79 -7.54 2.96
N PRO A 101 6.21 -8.54 2.16
CA PRO A 101 7.34 -9.41 2.49
C PRO A 101 8.68 -8.72 2.17
N TYR A 102 9.00 -7.64 2.88
CA TYR A 102 10.11 -6.73 2.56
C TYR A 102 11.47 -7.43 2.42
N VAL A 103 11.72 -8.50 3.20
CA VAL A 103 12.98 -9.27 3.09
C VAL A 103 13.05 -10.05 1.78
N LYS A 104 11.93 -10.68 1.36
CA LYS A 104 11.84 -11.38 0.06
C LYS A 104 12.04 -10.40 -1.09
N TRP A 105 11.65 -9.14 -0.90
CA TRP A 105 11.83 -8.04 -1.83
C TRP A 105 13.23 -7.40 -1.80
N GLY A 106 14.13 -7.90 -0.96
CA GLY A 106 15.55 -7.53 -0.96
C GLY A 106 15.93 -6.47 0.07
N MET A 107 14.99 -5.98 0.90
CA MET A 107 15.31 -5.10 2.02
C MET A 107 15.92 -5.88 3.19
N LYS A 108 16.72 -5.20 4.01
CA LYS A 108 17.45 -5.81 5.14
C LYS A 108 16.51 -6.16 6.29
N ASN A 109 16.61 -7.38 6.85
CA ASN A 109 15.94 -7.70 8.11
C ASN A 109 16.71 -7.05 9.29
N PRO A 110 16.07 -6.23 10.15
CA PRO A 110 16.73 -5.56 11.28
C PRO A 110 17.00 -6.46 12.48
N SER A 111 16.63 -7.74 12.44
CA SER A 111 16.90 -8.72 13.50
C SER A 111 18.38 -8.79 13.88
N ASN A 112 18.66 -9.12 15.13
CA ASN A 112 19.99 -9.39 15.65
C ASN A 112 19.91 -10.56 16.67
N PHE A 113 21.02 -10.85 17.38
CA PHE A 113 21.06 -11.95 18.34
C PHE A 113 20.05 -11.83 19.50
N LEU A 114 19.61 -10.61 19.85
CA LEU A 114 18.72 -10.35 20.98
C LEU A 114 17.26 -10.06 20.57
N LEU A 115 17.03 -9.64 19.32
CA LEU A 115 15.73 -9.22 18.82
C LEU A 115 15.43 -9.89 17.47
N LYS A 116 14.31 -10.61 17.41
CA LYS A 116 13.74 -11.14 16.18
C LYS A 116 12.61 -10.26 15.69
N VAL A 117 12.69 -9.86 14.43
CA VAL A 117 11.68 -9.08 13.71
C VAL A 117 11.15 -9.94 12.57
N ASP A 118 9.84 -9.90 12.36
CA ASP A 118 9.18 -10.61 11.27
C ASP A 118 9.76 -10.19 9.90
N ASP A 119 9.71 -11.09 8.92
CA ASP A 119 10.20 -10.83 7.57
C ASP A 119 9.15 -10.18 6.66
N LYS A 120 7.95 -9.95 7.22
CA LYS A 120 6.83 -9.24 6.62
C LYS A 120 6.37 -8.08 7.49
N VAL A 121 5.66 -7.14 6.88
CA VAL A 121 4.96 -6.06 7.55
C VAL A 121 3.49 -6.09 7.15
N GLU A 122 2.61 -6.00 8.13
CA GLU A 122 1.17 -5.79 7.93
C GLU A 122 0.92 -4.32 7.58
N MET A 123 0.14 -4.10 6.54
CA MET A 123 -0.23 -2.79 6.04
C MET A 123 -1.74 -2.62 6.08
N ASP A 124 -2.18 -1.55 6.73
CA ASP A 124 -3.54 -1.06 6.70
C ASP A 124 -3.59 0.22 5.87
N VAL A 125 -4.52 0.29 4.93
CA VAL A 125 -4.77 1.49 4.13
C VAL A 125 -6.23 1.86 4.23
N ARG A 126 -6.52 3.14 4.44
CA ARG A 126 -7.85 3.72 4.33
C ARG A 126 -7.79 4.92 3.40
N THR A 127 -8.68 4.96 2.44
CA THR A 127 -8.81 6.10 1.53
C THR A 127 -10.28 6.51 1.40
N GLU A 128 -10.50 7.80 1.19
CA GLU A 128 -11.81 8.38 0.95
C GLU A 128 -11.81 9.03 -0.44
N ALA A 129 -12.90 8.85 -1.18
CA ALA A 129 -13.04 9.38 -2.53
C ALA A 129 -14.43 9.95 -2.75
N LEU A 130 -14.50 10.96 -3.62
CA LEU A 130 -15.73 11.52 -4.13
C LEU A 130 -15.86 11.18 -5.61
N GLU A 131 -17.01 10.63 -5.99
CA GLU A 131 -17.36 10.50 -7.40
C GLU A 131 -17.54 11.89 -8.01
N LYS A 132 -16.73 12.18 -9.03
CA LYS A 132 -16.88 13.42 -9.80
C LYS A 132 -18.03 13.22 -10.79
N ARG A 133 -19.04 14.08 -10.71
CA ARG A 133 -20.11 14.21 -11.71
C ARG A 133 -19.61 14.87 -12.99
#